data_AF-A0A4Q7ZJX1-F1
#
_entry.id   AF-A0A4Q7ZJX1-F1
#
_cell.length_a   1.000
_cell.length_b   1.000
_cell.length_c   1.000
_cell.angle_alpha   90.00
_cell.angle_beta   90.00
_cell.angle_gamma   90.00
#
_symmetry.space_group_name_H-M   'P 1'
#
loop_
_entity.id
_entity.type
_entity.pdbx_description
1 polymer ?
#
loop_
_entity_poly.entity_id
_entity_poly.type
_entity_poly.pdbx_seq_one_letter_code
_entity_poly.pdbx_strand_id
1 'polypeptide(L)'
;MTFSVDPHALDGYAALLGRARDDAQQCKAYFAANVVDLSPGGDGLINPIVYKHVTVQQKLGAMLDHLVTLLDSSCEQMTEAATEYRRTDHKSAARIDNTYPEVKRVQGWRDR
;
A
#
# COMPACT_ATOMS: atom_id res chain seq x y z
N MET A 1 -24.92 -16.38 3.12
CA MET A 1 -24.00 -15.32 2.68
C MET A 1 -22.88 -15.97 1.90
N THR A 2 -22.53 -15.46 0.73
CA THR A 2 -21.42 -15.98 -0.08
C THR A 2 -20.32 -14.94 -0.06
N PHE A 3 -19.10 -15.34 0.34
CA PHE A 3 -17.93 -14.48 0.31
C PHE A 3 -17.38 -14.42 -1.12
N SER A 4 -17.11 -13.21 -1.63
CA SER A 4 -16.56 -12.97 -2.96
C SER A 4 -15.60 -11.80 -2.91
N VAL A 5 -14.50 -11.89 -3.67
CA VAL A 5 -13.46 -10.87 -3.74
C VAL A 5 -13.18 -10.54 -5.20
N ASP A 6 -13.10 -9.25 -5.50
CA ASP A 6 -12.66 -8.73 -6.80
C ASP A 6 -11.19 -8.28 -6.69
N PRO A 7 -10.24 -8.99 -7.33
CA PRO A 7 -8.83 -8.58 -7.33
C PRO A 7 -8.58 -7.19 -7.91
N HIS A 8 -9.40 -6.72 -8.86
CA HIS A 8 -9.24 -5.37 -9.43
C HIS A 8 -9.60 -4.29 -8.42
N ALA A 9 -10.59 -4.53 -7.57
CA ALA A 9 -10.94 -3.62 -6.49
C ALA A 9 -9.80 -3.53 -5.44
N LEU A 10 -9.11 -4.64 -5.16
CA LEU A 10 -7.93 -4.65 -4.29
C LEU A 10 -6.77 -3.85 -4.89
N ASP A 11 -6.46 -4.03 -6.17
CA ASP A 11 -5.45 -3.24 -6.89
C ASP A 11 -5.79 -1.74 -6.87
N GLY A 12 -7.07 -1.39 -7.07
CA GLY A 12 -7.55 -0.02 -6.99
C GLY A 12 -7.40 0.60 -5.59
N TYR A 13 -7.67 -0.18 -4.55
CA TYR A 13 -7.46 0.26 -3.17
C TYR A 13 -5.97 0.40 -2.82
N ALA A 14 -5.12 -0.52 -3.30
CA ALA A 14 -3.66 -0.40 -3.17
C ALA A 14 -3.15 0.91 -3.80
N ALA A 15 -3.67 1.30 -4.97
CA ALA A 15 -3.32 2.58 -5.61
C ALA A 15 -3.77 3.81 -4.81
N LEU A 16 -4.89 3.74 -4.08
CA LEU A 16 -5.30 4.80 -3.14
C LEU A 16 -4.34 4.91 -1.95
N LEU A 17 -3.94 3.77 -1.39
CA LEU A 17 -2.95 3.72 -0.31
C LEU A 17 -1.58 4.24 -0.75
N GLY A 18 -1.15 3.90 -1.98
CA GLY A 18 0.08 4.43 -2.56
C GLY A 18 0.07 5.95 -2.69
N ARG A 19 -1.04 6.54 -3.15
CA ARG A 19 -1.19 8.01 -3.17
C ARG A 19 -1.11 8.62 -1.77
N ALA A 20 -1.82 8.05 -0.80
CA ALA A 20 -1.77 8.51 0.58
C ALA A 20 -0.35 8.40 1.18
N ARG A 21 0.40 7.35 0.82
CA ARG A 21 1.81 7.19 1.22
C ARG A 21 2.66 8.31 0.67
N ASP A 22 2.50 8.63 -0.62
CA ASP A 22 3.25 9.70 -1.28
C ASP A 22 2.93 11.07 -0.66
N ASP A 23 1.66 11.32 -0.31
CA ASP A 23 1.24 12.52 0.43
C ASP A 23 1.86 12.59 1.83
N ALA A 24 1.91 11.46 2.55
CA ALA A 24 2.56 11.38 3.86
C ALA A 24 4.07 11.62 3.78
N GLN A 25 4.73 11.12 2.74
CA GLN A 25 6.15 11.38 2.47
C GLN A 25 6.40 12.87 2.18
N GLN A 26 5.54 13.50 1.38
CA GLN A 26 5.63 14.95 1.12
C GLN A 26 5.40 15.77 2.39
N CYS A 27 4.42 15.40 3.22
CA CYS A 27 4.21 16.03 4.53
C CYS A 27 5.45 15.92 5.41
N LYS A 28 6.07 14.74 5.48
CA LYS A 28 7.31 14.52 6.22
C LYS A 28 8.46 15.38 5.70
N ALA A 29 8.65 15.43 4.37
CA ALA A 29 9.69 16.24 3.75
C ALA A 29 9.48 17.74 4.02
N TYR A 30 8.24 18.22 3.88
CA TYR A 30 7.89 19.60 4.20
C TYR A 30 8.16 19.91 5.66
N PHE A 31 7.72 19.05 6.57
CA PHE A 31 7.95 19.20 8.01
C PHE A 31 9.45 19.27 8.34
N ALA A 32 10.25 18.34 7.80
CA ALA A 32 11.69 18.32 8.01
C ALA A 32 12.40 19.57 7.46
N ALA A 33 11.89 20.14 6.36
CA ALA A 33 12.48 21.34 5.74
C ALA A 33 12.05 22.66 6.39
N ASN A 34 10.85 22.72 7.00
CA ASN A 34 10.24 23.98 7.44
C ASN A 34 10.15 24.14 8.96
N VAL A 35 10.25 23.05 9.73
CA VAL A 35 10.25 23.17 11.19
C VAL A 35 11.61 23.60 11.68
N VAL A 36 11.63 24.77 12.30
CA VAL A 36 12.83 25.37 12.89
C VAL A 36 13.40 24.43 13.94
N ASP A 37 14.69 24.11 13.79
CA ASP A 37 15.43 23.40 14.82
C ASP A 37 15.80 24.39 15.94
N LEU A 38 15.20 24.19 17.12
CA LEU A 38 15.47 25.00 18.29
C LEU A 38 16.33 24.19 19.26
N SER A 39 17.55 24.66 19.50
CA SER A 39 18.41 24.11 20.54
C SER A 39 18.15 24.82 21.87
N PRO A 40 17.91 24.09 22.98
CA PRO A 40 17.84 24.69 24.30
C PRO A 40 19.17 25.40 24.62
N GLY A 41 19.11 26.66 25.07
CA GLY A 41 20.28 27.41 25.47
C GLY A 41 20.25 27.74 26.97
N GLY A 42 21.33 27.47 27.70
CA GLY A 42 21.57 27.93 29.08
C GLY A 42 20.37 27.85 30.05
N ASP A 43 20.28 28.78 31.01
CA ASP A 43 19.11 29.01 31.88
C ASP A 43 18.25 30.17 31.35
N GLY A 44 17.65 29.98 30.18
CA GLY A 44 16.79 30.98 29.54
C GLY A 44 15.31 30.84 29.92
N LEU A 45 14.62 31.98 30.10
CA LEU A 45 13.15 32.04 30.34
C LEU A 45 12.32 31.30 29.28
N ILE A 46 12.83 31.15 28.06
CA ILE A 46 12.15 30.49 26.93
C ILE A 46 12.38 28.98 26.86
N ASN A 47 13.29 28.41 27.66
CA ASN A 47 13.68 27.02 27.56
C ASN A 47 12.54 26.00 27.71
N PRO A 48 11.57 26.18 28.64
CA PRO A 48 10.44 25.27 28.72
C PRO A 48 9.67 25.16 27.40
N ILE A 49 9.55 26.27 26.66
CA ILE A 49 8.88 26.32 25.35
C ILE A 49 9.74 25.59 24.31
N VAL A 50 11.04 25.83 24.30
CA VAL A 50 11.99 25.14 23.40
C VAL A 50 11.96 23.63 23.60
N TYR A 51 11.99 23.14 24.86
CA TYR A 51 11.89 21.72 25.14
C TYR A 51 10.57 21.10 24.66
N LYS A 52 9.45 21.82 24.82
CA LYS A 52 8.15 21.37 24.31
C LYS A 52 8.13 21.32 22.79
N HIS A 53 8.70 22.33 22.11
CA HIS A 53 8.84 22.36 20.67
C HIS A 53 9.61 21.14 20.14
N VAL A 54 10.80 20.87 20.69
CA VAL A 54 11.63 19.70 20.31
C VAL A 54 10.86 18.39 20.53
N THR A 55 10.17 18.27 21.67
CA THR A 55 9.37 17.07 21.98
C THR A 55 8.24 16.87 20.98
N VAL A 56 7.50 17.93 20.64
CA VAL A 56 6.42 17.88 19.65
C VAL A 56 6.98 17.56 18.27
N GLN A 57 8.12 18.16 17.92
CA GLN A 57 8.78 17.93 16.64
C GLN A 57 9.15 16.45 16.47
N GLN A 58 9.79 15.86 17.48
CA GLN A 58 10.16 14.44 17.49
C GLN A 58 8.93 13.52 17.38
N LYS A 59 7.88 13.80 18.16
CA LYS A 59 6.64 13.02 18.12
C LYS A 59 5.96 13.08 16.75
N LEU A 60 5.92 14.26 16.14
CA LEU A 60 5.30 14.43 14.84
C LEU A 60 6.12 13.73 13.74
N GLY A 61 7.45 13.82 13.79
CA GLY A 61 8.34 13.09 12.89
C GLY A 61 8.11 11.58 12.98
N ALA A 62 8.11 11.02 14.20
CA ALA A 62 7.86 9.60 14.43
C ALA A 62 6.46 9.15 13.97
N MET A 63 5.44 9.99 14.15
CA MET A 63 4.09 9.71 13.66
C MET A 63 4.03 9.65 12.14
N LEU A 64 4.70 10.58 11.45
CA LEU A 64 4.76 10.60 9.98
C LEU A 64 5.53 9.39 9.44
N ASP A 65 6.62 8.99 10.09
CA ASP A 65 7.35 7.76 9.76
C ASP A 65 6.48 6.52 9.86
N HIS A 66 5.76 6.41 10.98
CA HIS A 66 4.85 5.30 11.19
C HIS A 66 3.73 5.28 10.14
N LEU A 67 3.18 6.44 9.80
CA LEU A 67 2.13 6.56 8.77
C LEU A 67 2.62 6.11 7.39
N VAL A 68 3.80 6.57 6.96
CA VAL A 68 4.42 6.14 5.69
C VAL A 68 4.60 4.62 5.68
N THR A 69 5.17 4.06 6.75
CA THR A 69 5.43 2.62 6.87
C THR A 69 4.14 1.79 6.81
N LEU A 70 3.10 2.25 7.53
CA LEU A 70 1.81 1.57 7.57
C LEU A 70 1.14 1.55 6.20
N LEU A 71 1.16 2.69 5.49
CA LEU A 71 0.54 2.80 4.17
C LEU A 71 1.28 1.96 3.13
N ASP A 72 2.61 1.94 3.18
CA ASP A 72 3.44 1.12 2.30
C ASP A 72 3.16 -0.38 2.49
N SER A 73 3.20 -0.85 3.73
CA SER A 73 2.89 -2.26 4.05
C SER A 73 1.45 -2.64 3.68
N SER A 74 0.49 -1.73 3.87
CA SER A 74 -0.91 -1.97 3.49
C SER A 74 -1.06 -2.08 1.97
N CYS A 75 -0.36 -1.24 1.21
CA CYS A 75 -0.36 -1.29 -0.26
C CYS A 75 0.22 -2.63 -0.77
N GLU A 76 1.34 -3.08 -0.18
CA GLU A 76 1.95 -4.37 -0.51
C GLU A 76 1.00 -5.54 -0.23
N GLN A 77 0.40 -5.58 0.96
CA GLN A 77 -0.51 -6.66 1.35
C GLN A 77 -1.76 -6.73 0.46
N MET A 78 -2.32 -5.58 0.05
CA MET A 78 -3.46 -5.57 -0.89
C MET A 78 -3.08 -6.11 -2.27
N THR A 79 -1.90 -5.75 -2.75
CA THR A 79 -1.36 -6.23 -4.04
C THR A 79 -1.06 -7.74 -4.00
N GLU A 80 -0.50 -8.21 -2.89
CA GLU A 80 -0.25 -9.64 -2.65
C GLU A 80 -1.58 -10.42 -2.61
N ALA A 81 -2.57 -9.92 -1.87
CA ALA A 81 -3.89 -10.53 -1.80
C ALA A 81 -4.54 -10.62 -3.19
N ALA A 82 -4.50 -9.55 -4.00
CA ALA A 82 -5.02 -9.56 -5.37
C ALA A 82 -4.33 -10.60 -6.24
N THR A 83 -3.00 -10.77 -6.08
CA THR A 83 -2.20 -11.77 -6.79
C THR A 83 -2.60 -13.19 -6.38
N GLU A 84 -2.81 -13.42 -5.08
CA GLU A 84 -3.19 -14.73 -4.56
C GLU A 84 -4.60 -15.16 -5.01
N TYR A 85 -5.55 -14.23 -5.05
CA TYR A 85 -6.89 -14.50 -5.60
C TYR A 85 -6.85 -14.83 -7.10
N ARG A 86 -6.11 -14.06 -7.91
CA ARG A 86 -5.92 -14.37 -9.35
C ARG A 86 -5.29 -15.74 -9.56
N ARG A 87 -4.28 -16.08 -8.76
CA ARG A 87 -3.61 -17.38 -8.82
C ARG A 87 -4.57 -18.53 -8.49
N THR A 88 -5.42 -18.35 -7.48
CA THR A 88 -6.41 -19.35 -7.08
C THR A 88 -7.51 -19.52 -8.12
N ASP A 89 -7.97 -18.42 -8.71
CA ASP A 89 -8.97 -18.44 -9.79
C ASP A 89 -8.42 -19.17 -11.02
N HIS A 90 -7.21 -18.83 -11.47
CA HIS A 90 -6.55 -19.52 -12.59
C HIS A 90 -6.34 -21.02 -12.31
N LYS A 91 -5.96 -21.40 -11.08
CA LYS A 91 -5.82 -22.82 -10.71
C LYS A 91 -7.17 -23.55 -10.75
N SER A 92 -8.24 -22.88 -10.37
CA SER A 92 -9.59 -23.44 -10.39
C SER A 92 -10.08 -23.62 -11.82
N ALA A 93 -9.89 -22.60 -12.67
CA ALA A 93 -10.17 -22.67 -14.11
C ALA A 93 -9.39 -23.83 -14.77
N ALA A 94 -8.08 -23.92 -14.55
CA ALA A 94 -7.26 -25.00 -15.11
C ALA A 94 -7.72 -26.40 -14.65
N ARG A 95 -8.18 -26.54 -13.41
CA ARG A 95 -8.73 -27.80 -12.89
C ARG A 95 -10.03 -28.16 -13.61
N ILE A 96 -10.90 -27.18 -13.84
CA ILE A 96 -12.16 -27.36 -14.58
C ILE A 96 -11.87 -27.72 -16.04
N ASP A 97 -10.94 -27.02 -16.70
CA ASP A 97 -10.52 -27.33 -18.07
C ASP A 97 -10.00 -28.76 -18.20
N ASN A 98 -9.24 -29.24 -17.21
CA ASN A 98 -8.77 -30.63 -17.17
C ASN A 98 -9.87 -31.68 -16.98
N THR A 99 -11.08 -31.29 -16.58
CA THR A 99 -12.23 -32.22 -16.51
C THR A 99 -12.98 -32.32 -17.83
N TYR A 100 -12.76 -31.40 -18.77
CA TYR A 100 -13.37 -31.49 -20.09
C TYR A 100 -12.66 -32.55 -20.94
N PRO A 101 -13.41 -33.39 -21.67
CA PRO A 101 -12.81 -34.37 -22.56
C PRO A 101 -12.01 -33.69 -23.67
N GLU A 102 -10.87 -34.28 -24.06
CA GLU A 102 -10.08 -33.81 -25.21
C GLU A 102 -10.90 -33.90 -26.50
N VAL A 103 -11.50 -32.79 -26.93
CA VAL A 103 -12.17 -32.71 -28.22
C VAL A 103 -11.08 -32.60 -29.29
N LYS A 104 -10.88 -33.67 -30.07
CA LYS A 104 -10.11 -33.58 -31.32
C LYS A 104 -10.77 -32.54 -32.22
N ARG A 105 -10.14 -31.36 -32.38
CA ARG A 105 -10.52 -30.40 -33.41
C ARG A 105 -10.39 -31.11 -34.76
N VAL A 106 -11.51 -31.41 -35.40
CA VAL A 106 -11.52 -32.01 -36.74
C VAL A 106 -10.99 -30.98 -37.73
N GLN A 107 -9.74 -31.16 -38.13
CA GLN A 107 -9.10 -30.39 -39.19
C GLN A 107 -9.66 -30.90 -40.53
N GLY A 108 -10.84 -30.41 -40.93
CA GLY A 108 -11.57 -30.97 -42.08
C GLY A 108 -12.48 -30.01 -42.86
N TRP A 109 -12.33 -28.68 -42.72
CA TRP A 109 -13.19 -27.70 -43.42
C TRP A 109 -12.49 -26.87 -44.49
N ARG A 110 -11.36 -27.35 -45.03
CA ARG A 110 -10.76 -26.80 -46.25
C ARG A 110 -10.51 -27.95 -47.20
N ASP A 111 -11.49 -28.22 -48.06
CA ASP A 111 -11.37 -28.92 -49.35
C ASP A 111 -12.80 -29.08 -49.89
N ARG A 112 -13.41 -27.99 -50.38
CA ARG A 112 -14.51 -27.98 -51.36
C ARG A 112 -14.58 -26.60 -52.01
#